data_AF-A0A8T0S8R1-F1
#
_entry.id   AF-A0A8T0S8R1-F1
#
_cell.length_a   1.000
_cell.length_b   1.000
_cell.length_c   1.000
_cell.angle_alpha   90.00
_cell.angle_beta   90.00
_cell.angle_gamma   90.00
#
_symmetry.space_group_name_H-M   'P 1'
#
loop_
_entity.id
_entity.type
_entity.pdbx_description
1 polymer ?
#
loop_
_entity_poly.entity_id
_entity_poly.type
_entity_poly.pdbx_seq_one_letter_code
_entity_poly.pdbx_strand_id
1 'polypeptide(L)'
;MAPLLFVPRPAPGSQPAPGPAARLRRGASTITCGPRDNRGPLQRGRSLSTEAILAIQSLKRLTAADRSPAAASAATASALGRLLKADLVAAMAELQRQGHWSLALAALHVARAEPWYRPDPALYAAFASSAPEGSGDDLDALVEAFLEEKARGGGFVDGEEDVYKLTRLLRALVAKGRGRAAWRVYEAAVRRGGLDVDEYVYRVTARGMRRLGLDEEAAEVEADLAEWEATISPPARDVLDEMRAREKSKTKASASASASASAS
;
A
#
# COMPACT_ATOMS: atom_id res chain seq x y z
N MET A 1 -75.77 25.81 -16.03
CA MET A 1 -75.96 26.86 -15.01
C MET A 1 -76.82 26.28 -13.90
N ALA A 2 -76.19 25.85 -12.80
CA ALA A 2 -76.84 25.20 -11.67
C ALA A 2 -76.54 26.03 -10.40
N PRO A 3 -77.53 26.34 -9.54
CA PRO A 3 -77.32 27.18 -8.38
C PRO A 3 -76.76 26.39 -7.19
N LEU A 4 -75.95 27.09 -6.41
CA LEU A 4 -75.24 26.62 -5.22
C LEU A 4 -76.23 26.32 -4.09
N LEU A 5 -76.23 25.07 -3.60
CA LEU A 5 -76.93 24.69 -2.39
C LEU A 5 -76.11 25.05 -1.16
N PHE A 6 -76.78 25.81 -0.29
CA PHE A 6 -76.35 26.32 1.00
C PHE A 6 -76.22 25.16 2.02
N VAL A 7 -75.04 24.95 2.59
CA VAL A 7 -74.80 23.96 3.66
C VAL A 7 -74.87 24.66 5.02
N PRO A 8 -75.62 24.12 6.01
CA PRO A 8 -75.76 24.74 7.32
C PRO A 8 -74.54 24.56 8.22
N ARG A 9 -74.30 25.55 9.07
CA ARG A 9 -73.22 25.65 10.07
C ARG A 9 -73.47 24.73 11.26
N PRO A 10 -72.49 23.94 11.75
CA PRO A 10 -72.66 23.13 12.95
C PRO A 10 -72.52 23.99 14.23
N ALA A 11 -73.37 23.71 15.22
CA ALA A 11 -73.30 24.24 16.58
C ALA A 11 -72.15 23.58 17.38
N PRO A 12 -71.58 24.25 18.39
CA PRO A 12 -70.48 23.69 19.18
C PRO A 12 -70.98 22.62 20.14
N GLY A 13 -70.50 21.39 19.95
CA GLY A 13 -70.71 20.27 20.86
C GLY A 13 -69.81 20.38 22.11
N SER A 14 -70.40 20.01 23.26
CA SER A 14 -69.77 19.90 24.57
C SER A 14 -68.61 18.89 24.60
N GLN A 15 -67.46 19.26 25.15
CA GLN A 15 -66.34 18.36 25.41
C GLN A 15 -66.63 17.44 26.61
N PRO A 16 -66.30 16.13 26.53
CA PRO A 16 -66.28 15.27 27.72
C PRO A 16 -64.97 15.46 28.50
N ALA A 17 -65.05 15.40 29.83
CA ALA A 17 -63.91 15.53 30.73
C ALA A 17 -62.90 14.37 30.58
N PRO A 18 -61.58 14.63 30.69
CA PRO A 18 -60.58 13.57 30.59
C PRO A 18 -60.51 12.75 31.88
N GLY A 19 -60.71 11.44 31.77
CA GLY A 19 -60.42 10.48 32.83
C GLY A 19 -58.90 10.30 33.05
N PRO A 20 -58.48 9.71 34.20
CA PRO A 20 -57.07 9.65 34.55
C PRO A 20 -56.34 8.62 33.67
N ALA A 21 -55.51 9.10 32.76
CA ALA A 21 -54.61 8.27 31.97
C ALA A 21 -53.52 7.66 32.88
N ALA A 22 -53.50 6.33 32.97
CA ALA A 22 -52.40 5.57 33.53
C ALA A 22 -51.12 5.86 32.74
N ARG A 23 -50.19 6.61 33.35
CA ARG A 23 -48.88 6.93 32.76
C ARG A 23 -48.00 5.67 32.78
N LEU A 24 -47.83 5.03 31.63
CA LEU A 24 -46.68 4.17 31.38
C LEU A 24 -45.42 5.05 31.42
N ARG A 25 -44.62 4.93 32.48
CA ARG A 25 -43.31 5.56 32.59
C ARG A 25 -42.34 4.90 31.60
N ARG A 26 -42.29 5.39 30.36
CA ARG A 26 -41.07 5.28 29.55
C ARG A 26 -40.09 6.32 30.09
N GLY A 27 -39.01 5.86 30.73
CA GLY A 27 -37.90 6.73 31.10
C GLY A 27 -37.31 7.35 29.84
N ALA A 28 -37.64 8.61 29.59
CA ALA A 28 -36.93 9.42 28.61
C ALA A 28 -35.55 9.72 29.20
N SER A 29 -34.53 8.98 28.77
CA SER A 29 -33.16 9.39 29.01
C SER A 29 -32.92 10.66 28.19
N THR A 30 -32.93 11.81 28.86
CA THR A 30 -32.51 13.09 28.28
C THR A 30 -31.04 12.96 27.89
N ILE A 31 -30.75 12.82 26.59
CA ILE A 31 -29.39 12.88 26.08
C ILE A 31 -28.99 14.36 26.05
N THR A 32 -28.29 14.81 27.07
CA THR A 32 -27.67 16.13 27.12
C THR A 32 -26.41 16.13 26.24
N CYS A 33 -26.51 16.71 25.05
CA CYS A 33 -25.33 17.05 24.26
C CYS A 33 -24.78 18.38 24.78
N GLY A 34 -23.61 18.35 25.43
CA GLY A 34 -22.91 19.58 25.83
C GLY A 34 -22.49 20.42 24.62
N PRO A 35 -22.20 21.73 24.80
CA PRO A 35 -21.83 22.65 23.72
C PRO A 35 -20.67 22.07 22.88
N ARG A 36 -20.89 21.91 21.58
CA ARG A 36 -19.92 21.32 20.63
C ARG A 36 -18.85 22.32 20.16
N ASP A 37 -18.84 23.50 20.75
CA ASP A 37 -18.22 24.70 20.18
C ASP A 37 -16.75 24.89 20.57
N ASN A 38 -16.20 23.97 21.38
CA ASN A 38 -14.79 23.98 21.82
C ASN A 38 -13.92 22.92 21.13
N ARG A 39 -14.37 22.35 20.01
CA ARG A 39 -13.45 21.61 19.15
C ARG A 39 -12.61 22.65 18.40
N GLY A 40 -11.44 22.96 18.94
CA GLY A 40 -10.37 23.59 18.16
C GLY A 40 -10.21 22.86 16.81
N PRO A 41 -9.70 23.53 15.76
CA PRO A 41 -9.68 22.97 14.43
C PRO A 41 -9.10 21.55 14.47
N LEU A 42 -9.90 20.57 14.05
CA LEU A 42 -9.59 19.12 14.01
C LEU A 42 -8.42 18.78 13.06
N GLN A 43 -7.65 19.80 12.66
CA GLN A 43 -6.74 19.88 11.54
C GLN A 43 -5.28 19.57 11.92
N ARG A 44 -4.89 19.62 13.20
CA ARG A 44 -3.54 19.22 13.62
C ARG A 44 -3.53 17.75 14.05
N GLY A 45 -3.27 16.85 13.10
CA GLY A 45 -2.95 15.44 13.38
C GLY A 45 -3.87 14.38 12.77
N ARG A 46 -4.86 14.74 11.95
CA ARG A 46 -5.64 13.75 11.19
C ARG A 46 -4.98 13.52 9.83
N SER A 47 -4.59 12.27 9.56
CA SER A 47 -4.14 11.82 8.23
C SER A 47 -5.25 11.78 7.17
N LEU A 48 -6.51 12.07 7.56
CA LEU A 48 -7.70 11.99 6.71
C LEU A 48 -8.38 13.35 6.60
N SER A 49 -8.64 13.78 5.36
CA SER A 49 -9.49 14.94 5.07
C SER A 49 -10.96 14.64 5.37
N THR A 50 -11.77 15.70 5.47
CA THR A 50 -13.23 15.56 5.61
C THR A 50 -13.84 14.81 4.43
N GLU A 51 -13.34 15.03 3.21
CA GLU A 51 -13.83 14.35 2.00
C GLU A 51 -13.55 12.85 2.05
N ALA A 52 -12.32 12.46 2.39
CA ALA A 52 -11.96 11.05 2.57
C ALA A 52 -12.84 10.38 3.64
N ILE A 53 -13.09 11.05 4.78
CA ILE A 53 -13.94 10.53 5.85
C ILE A 53 -15.37 10.28 5.34
N LEU A 54 -15.97 11.26 4.66
CA LEU A 54 -17.34 11.14 4.16
C LEU A 54 -17.45 10.07 3.06
N ALA A 55 -16.45 9.97 2.19
CA ALA A 55 -16.39 8.97 1.13
C ALA A 55 -16.34 7.54 1.69
N ILE A 56 -15.47 7.29 2.69
CA ILE A 56 -15.39 5.99 3.38
C ILE A 56 -16.71 5.66 4.07
N GLN A 57 -17.32 6.61 4.76
CA GLN A 57 -18.61 6.41 5.43
C GLN A 57 -19.72 6.09 4.42
N SER A 58 -19.74 6.78 3.28
CA SER A 58 -20.67 6.51 2.19
C SER A 58 -20.46 5.10 1.63
N LEU A 59 -19.22 4.72 1.33
CA LEU A 59 -18.87 3.39 0.84
C LEU A 59 -19.34 2.27 1.78
N LYS A 60 -19.06 2.41 3.08
CA LYS A 60 -19.49 1.43 4.09
C LYS A 60 -21.01 1.33 4.19
N ARG A 61 -21.73 2.44 4.01
CA ARG A 61 -23.21 2.44 4.01
C ARG A 61 -23.78 1.75 2.77
N LEU A 62 -23.21 2.03 1.59
CA LEU A 62 -23.63 1.42 0.32
C LEU A 62 -23.42 -0.10 0.33
N THR A 63 -22.33 -0.57 0.94
CA THR A 63 -21.98 -1.99 1.02
C THR A 63 -22.53 -2.70 2.26
N ALA A 64 -23.33 -2.00 3.09
CA ALA A 64 -23.88 -2.59 4.31
C ALA A 64 -24.96 -3.64 4.01
N ALA A 65 -25.79 -3.38 2.99
CA ALA A 65 -26.92 -4.25 2.61
C ALA A 65 -26.51 -5.33 1.60
N ASP A 66 -25.58 -5.02 0.69
CA ASP A 66 -25.07 -5.96 -0.30
C ASP A 66 -23.53 -5.96 -0.26
N ARG A 67 -22.97 -7.12 0.09
CA ARG A 67 -21.53 -7.37 0.20
C ARG A 67 -20.97 -8.15 -0.98
N SER A 68 -21.76 -8.37 -2.03
CA SER A 68 -21.28 -9.04 -3.23
C SER A 68 -20.11 -8.25 -3.86
N PRO A 69 -19.13 -8.94 -4.49
CA PRO A 69 -17.99 -8.26 -5.11
C PRO A 69 -18.41 -7.21 -6.16
N ALA A 70 -19.46 -7.50 -6.93
CA ALA A 70 -19.99 -6.59 -7.95
C ALA A 70 -20.57 -5.31 -7.33
N ALA A 71 -21.39 -5.43 -6.28
CA ALA A 71 -21.94 -4.29 -5.56
C ALA A 71 -20.84 -3.47 -4.86
N ALA A 72 -19.86 -4.16 -4.25
CA ALA A 72 -18.71 -3.51 -3.62
C ALA A 72 -17.89 -2.70 -4.63
N SER A 73 -17.62 -3.26 -5.82
CA SER A 73 -16.90 -2.55 -6.89
C SER A 73 -17.66 -1.30 -7.36
N ALA A 74 -18.97 -1.43 -7.64
CA ALA A 74 -19.80 -0.31 -8.07
C ALA A 74 -19.90 0.79 -6.99
N ALA A 75 -20.11 0.41 -5.73
CA ALA A 75 -20.14 1.33 -4.60
C ALA A 75 -18.79 2.04 -4.40
N THR A 76 -17.68 1.32 -4.56
CA THR A 76 -16.33 1.89 -4.44
C THR A 76 -16.06 2.90 -5.55
N ALA A 77 -16.35 2.56 -6.81
CA ALA A 77 -16.20 3.50 -7.93
C ALA A 77 -17.07 4.76 -7.72
N SER A 78 -18.31 4.59 -7.25
CA SER A 78 -19.21 5.71 -6.97
C SER A 78 -18.74 6.59 -5.81
N ALA A 79 -18.23 6.01 -4.73
CA ALA A 79 -17.86 6.74 -3.52
C ALA A 79 -16.45 7.35 -3.60
N LEU A 80 -15.51 6.69 -4.27
CA LEU A 80 -14.09 7.04 -4.24
C LEU A 80 -13.55 7.60 -5.56
N GLY A 81 -14.23 7.36 -6.69
CA GLY A 81 -13.71 7.69 -8.04
C GLY A 81 -13.60 9.17 -8.39
N ARG A 82 -13.86 10.07 -7.44
CA ARG A 82 -13.66 11.53 -7.60
C ARG A 82 -12.69 12.10 -6.57
N LEU A 83 -12.13 11.25 -5.70
CA LEU A 83 -11.19 11.68 -4.68
C LEU A 83 -9.85 12.05 -5.33
N LEU A 84 -9.20 13.08 -4.80
CA LEU A 84 -7.83 13.40 -5.15
C LEU A 84 -6.89 12.25 -4.73
N LYS A 85 -5.72 12.16 -5.36
CA LYS A 85 -4.70 11.14 -5.05
C LYS A 85 -4.46 10.97 -3.55
N ALA A 86 -4.24 12.07 -2.83
CA ALA A 86 -3.96 12.05 -1.40
C ALA A 86 -5.12 11.45 -0.60
N ASP A 87 -6.36 11.82 -0.94
CA ASP A 87 -7.56 11.33 -0.26
C ASP A 87 -7.87 9.88 -0.60
N LEU A 88 -7.66 9.46 -1.85
CA LEU A 88 -7.85 8.05 -2.24
C LEU A 88 -6.84 7.13 -1.53
N VAL A 89 -5.57 7.54 -1.48
CA VAL A 89 -4.52 6.80 -0.76
C VAL A 89 -4.82 6.75 0.75
N ALA A 90 -5.24 7.87 1.34
CA ALA A 90 -5.61 7.92 2.75
C ALA A 90 -6.85 7.06 3.04
N ALA A 91 -7.84 7.04 2.13
CA ALA A 91 -9.04 6.21 2.25
C ALA A 91 -8.71 4.71 2.19
N MET A 92 -7.83 4.29 1.28
CA MET A 92 -7.32 2.91 1.23
C MET A 92 -6.67 2.50 2.56
N ALA A 93 -5.77 3.34 3.08
CA ALA A 93 -5.08 3.08 4.33
C ALA A 93 -6.05 3.00 5.52
N GLU A 94 -7.08 3.84 5.56
CA GLU A 94 -8.08 3.81 6.62
C GLU A 94 -9.00 2.58 6.53
N LEU A 95 -9.36 2.13 5.31
CA LEU A 95 -10.09 0.87 5.12
C LEU A 95 -9.28 -0.33 5.62
N GLN A 96 -7.98 -0.37 5.31
CA GLN A 96 -7.05 -1.38 5.84
C GLN A 96 -6.98 -1.34 7.37
N ARG A 97 -6.84 -0.15 7.96
CA ARG A 97 -6.78 0.04 9.41
C ARG A 97 -8.05 -0.42 10.13
N GLN A 98 -9.21 -0.30 9.47
CA GLN A 98 -10.49 -0.79 9.99
C GLN A 98 -10.74 -2.29 9.74
N GLY A 99 -9.82 -3.00 9.07
CA GLY A 99 -9.98 -4.41 8.72
C GLY A 99 -10.91 -4.66 7.54
N HIS A 100 -11.30 -3.63 6.79
CA HIS A 100 -12.10 -3.75 5.57
C HIS A 100 -11.22 -4.02 4.35
N TRP A 101 -10.46 -5.12 4.39
CA TRP A 101 -9.42 -5.43 3.39
C TRP A 101 -9.98 -5.61 1.97
N SER A 102 -11.15 -6.24 1.81
CA SER A 102 -11.81 -6.38 0.51
C SER A 102 -12.25 -5.03 -0.10
N LEU A 103 -12.72 -4.10 0.73
CA LEU A 103 -13.03 -2.73 0.28
C LEU A 103 -11.76 -1.96 -0.05
N ALA A 104 -10.66 -2.21 0.66
CA ALA A 104 -9.37 -1.61 0.32
C ALA A 104 -8.87 -2.13 -1.04
N LEU A 105 -9.04 -3.41 -1.36
CA LEU A 105 -8.73 -3.96 -2.69
C LEU A 105 -9.61 -3.32 -3.78
N ALA A 106 -10.91 -3.16 -3.53
CA ALA A 106 -11.79 -2.44 -4.46
C ALA A 106 -11.31 -1.00 -4.68
N ALA A 107 -10.87 -0.31 -3.63
CA ALA A 107 -10.30 1.02 -3.73
C ALA A 107 -8.96 1.05 -4.49
N LEU A 108 -8.14 0.00 -4.41
CA LEU A 108 -6.96 -0.18 -5.25
C LEU A 108 -7.32 -0.30 -6.73
N HIS A 109 -8.40 -1.02 -7.07
CA HIS A 109 -8.89 -1.08 -8.46
C HIS A 109 -9.31 0.30 -8.98
N VAL A 110 -9.96 1.12 -8.14
CA VAL A 110 -10.25 2.51 -8.49
C VAL A 110 -8.96 3.29 -8.71
N ALA A 111 -7.98 3.16 -7.80
CA ALA A 111 -6.69 3.81 -7.94
C ALA A 111 -5.96 3.39 -9.23
N ARG A 112 -5.98 2.11 -9.62
CA ARG A 112 -5.35 1.61 -10.85
C ARG A 112 -5.90 2.24 -12.13
N ALA A 113 -7.14 2.73 -12.11
CA ALA A 113 -7.74 3.45 -13.24
C ALA A 113 -7.34 4.93 -13.31
N GLU A 114 -6.73 5.47 -12.25
CA GLU A 114 -6.37 6.88 -12.17
C GLU A 114 -5.10 7.20 -12.97
N PRO A 115 -5.02 8.36 -13.67
CA PRO A 115 -3.85 8.71 -14.50
C PRO A 115 -2.53 8.80 -13.71
N TRP A 116 -2.61 9.16 -12.44
CA TRP A 116 -1.46 9.33 -11.56
C TRP A 116 -0.94 8.02 -10.96
N TYR A 117 -1.64 6.90 -11.18
CA TYR A 117 -1.28 5.62 -10.59
C TYR A 117 0.02 5.07 -11.16
N ARG A 118 0.92 4.67 -10.27
CA ARG A 118 2.13 3.92 -10.61
C ARG A 118 2.27 2.79 -9.58
N PRO A 119 2.67 1.57 -9.99
CA PRO A 119 2.87 0.47 -9.06
C PRO A 119 3.98 0.82 -8.06
N ASP A 120 3.63 0.93 -6.78
CA ASP A 120 4.54 1.31 -5.69
C ASP A 120 4.70 0.14 -4.69
N PRO A 121 5.90 -0.44 -4.52
CA PRO A 121 6.13 -1.50 -3.54
C PRO A 121 5.61 -1.17 -2.13
N ALA A 122 5.65 0.08 -1.68
CA ALA A 122 5.15 0.46 -0.35
C ALA A 122 3.64 0.34 -0.22
N LEU A 123 2.89 0.62 -1.30
CA LEU A 123 1.43 0.45 -1.34
C LEU A 123 1.08 -1.04 -1.22
N TYR A 124 1.76 -1.89 -2.01
CA TYR A 124 1.57 -3.34 -1.95
C TYR A 124 2.01 -3.93 -0.61
N ALA A 125 3.07 -3.39 0.01
CA ALA A 125 3.49 -3.79 1.35
C ALA A 125 2.41 -3.49 2.41
N ALA A 126 1.65 -2.40 2.27
CA ALA A 126 0.53 -2.08 3.16
C ALA A 126 -0.62 -3.09 3.01
N PHE A 127 -0.92 -3.52 1.77
CA PHE A 127 -1.88 -4.61 1.53
C PHE A 127 -1.42 -5.94 2.11
N ALA A 128 -0.16 -6.32 1.89
CA ALA A 128 0.41 -7.53 2.47
C ALA A 128 0.36 -7.48 4.01
N SER A 129 0.72 -6.34 4.62
CA SER A 129 0.74 -6.20 6.08
C SER A 129 -0.66 -6.30 6.70
N SER A 130 -1.66 -5.68 6.07
CA SER A 130 -3.05 -5.64 6.55
C SER A 130 -3.90 -6.84 6.13
N ALA A 131 -3.35 -7.74 5.32
CA ALA A 131 -4.05 -8.94 4.85
C ALA A 131 -4.57 -9.80 6.03
N PRO A 132 -5.85 -10.19 6.04
CA PRO A 132 -6.38 -11.09 7.06
C PRO A 132 -5.74 -12.48 6.97
N GLU A 133 -5.90 -13.29 8.01
CA GLU A 133 -5.52 -14.70 7.93
C GLU A 133 -6.36 -15.40 6.85
N GLY A 134 -5.73 -16.30 6.08
CA GLY A 134 -6.39 -17.05 5.00
C GLY A 134 -6.49 -16.33 3.66
N SER A 135 -6.16 -15.05 3.52
CA SER A 135 -6.15 -14.33 2.22
C SER A 135 -4.85 -14.56 1.43
N GLY A 136 -4.28 -15.75 1.55
CA GLY A 136 -2.99 -16.07 0.97
C GLY A 136 -2.98 -16.02 -0.54
N ASP A 137 -3.97 -16.65 -1.16
CA ASP A 137 -4.10 -16.74 -2.61
C ASP A 137 -4.42 -15.38 -3.23
N ASP A 138 -5.25 -14.58 -2.55
CA ASP A 138 -5.52 -13.19 -2.95
C ASP A 138 -4.26 -12.33 -2.90
N LEU A 139 -3.39 -12.54 -1.90
CA LEU A 139 -2.13 -11.82 -1.77
C LEU A 139 -1.12 -12.23 -2.85
N ASP A 140 -1.04 -13.51 -3.19
CA ASP A 140 -0.20 -13.97 -4.29
C ASP A 140 -0.68 -13.42 -5.63
N ALA A 141 -2.00 -13.45 -5.90
CA ALA A 141 -2.58 -12.84 -7.09
C ALA A 141 -2.32 -11.33 -7.16
N LEU A 142 -2.36 -10.64 -6.01
CA LEU A 142 -2.03 -9.23 -5.90
C LEU A 142 -0.55 -8.95 -6.25
N VAL A 143 0.37 -9.82 -5.82
CA VAL A 143 1.80 -9.71 -6.16
C VAL A 143 2.05 -9.97 -7.64
N GLU A 144 1.42 -10.99 -8.23
CA GLU A 144 1.58 -11.23 -9.67
C GLU A 144 1.03 -10.04 -10.48
N ALA A 145 -0.14 -9.49 -10.12
CA ALA A 145 -0.65 -8.27 -10.75
C ALA A 145 0.31 -7.07 -10.60
N PHE A 146 0.95 -6.91 -9.45
CA PHE A 146 1.99 -5.89 -9.25
C PHE A 146 3.17 -6.06 -10.19
N LEU A 147 3.67 -7.29 -10.33
CA LEU A 147 4.81 -7.60 -11.19
C LEU A 147 4.48 -7.41 -12.67
N GLU A 148 3.28 -7.80 -13.10
CA GLU A 148 2.78 -7.54 -14.45
C GLU A 148 2.68 -6.04 -14.75
N GLU A 149 2.12 -5.26 -13.83
CA GLU A 149 2.01 -3.81 -13.98
C GLU A 149 3.40 -3.15 -14.05
N LYS A 150 4.35 -3.58 -13.21
CA LYS A 150 5.74 -3.12 -13.26
C LYS A 150 6.38 -3.47 -14.60
N ALA A 151 6.26 -4.71 -15.06
CA ALA A 151 6.83 -5.14 -16.34
C ALA A 151 6.28 -4.35 -17.53
N ARG A 152 4.96 -4.08 -17.56
CA ARG A 152 4.34 -3.24 -18.60
C ARG A 152 4.79 -1.78 -18.54
N GLY A 153 5.17 -1.30 -17.35
CA GLY A 153 5.63 0.06 -17.09
C GLY A 153 7.13 0.29 -17.29
N GLY A 154 7.89 -0.71 -17.77
CA GLY A 154 9.36 -0.60 -17.96
C GLY A 154 10.19 -1.43 -16.98
N GLY A 155 9.56 -2.18 -16.08
CA GLY A 155 10.23 -3.03 -15.09
C GLY A 155 10.66 -2.27 -13.84
N PHE A 156 11.60 -2.87 -13.10
CA PHE A 156 12.29 -2.20 -12.00
C PHE A 156 13.52 -1.52 -12.59
N VAL A 157 13.65 -0.21 -12.36
CA VAL A 157 14.74 0.60 -12.92
C VAL A 157 15.65 1.07 -11.80
N ASP A 158 16.94 0.78 -11.93
CA ASP A 158 17.95 1.22 -10.98
C ASP A 158 18.02 2.75 -10.90
N GLY A 159 18.19 3.29 -9.69
CA GLY A 159 18.15 4.73 -9.40
C GLY A 159 16.76 5.39 -9.41
N GLU A 160 15.72 4.74 -9.94
CA GLU A 160 14.32 5.22 -9.84
C GLU A 160 13.53 4.51 -8.74
N GLU A 161 13.83 3.23 -8.50
CA GLU A 161 13.16 2.44 -7.47
C GLU A 161 13.70 2.75 -6.07
N ASP A 162 12.78 2.84 -5.12
CA ASP A 162 13.12 3.00 -3.71
C ASP A 162 13.34 1.61 -3.07
N VAL A 163 14.61 1.24 -2.89
CA VAL A 163 15.04 -0.03 -2.30
C VAL A 163 14.40 -0.26 -0.93
N TYR A 164 14.16 0.79 -0.13
CA TYR A 164 13.51 0.65 1.17
C TYR A 164 12.05 0.22 1.03
N LYS A 165 11.33 0.74 0.04
CA LYS A 165 9.94 0.33 -0.25
C LYS A 165 9.89 -1.12 -0.73
N LEU A 166 10.82 -1.53 -1.59
CA LEU A 166 10.93 -2.93 -2.03
C LEU A 166 11.19 -3.86 -0.83
N THR A 167 12.15 -3.49 0.01
CA THR A 167 12.48 -4.24 1.23
C THR A 167 11.27 -4.37 2.15
N ARG A 168 10.47 -3.31 2.26
CA ARG A 168 9.25 -3.32 3.06
C ARG A 168 8.23 -4.32 2.53
N LEU A 169 8.08 -4.43 1.21
CA LEU A 169 7.21 -5.43 0.57
C LEU A 169 7.72 -6.85 0.84
N LEU A 170 9.00 -7.12 0.60
CA LEU A 170 9.62 -8.42 0.86
C LEU A 170 9.41 -8.86 2.31
N ARG A 171 9.67 -7.96 3.27
CA ARG A 171 9.45 -8.24 4.69
C ARG A 171 7.99 -8.54 5.02
N ALA A 172 7.05 -7.79 4.43
CA ALA A 172 5.63 -8.00 4.67
C ALA A 172 5.15 -9.37 4.14
N LEU A 173 5.59 -9.76 2.93
CA LEU A 173 5.27 -11.06 2.35
C LEU A 173 5.85 -12.22 3.15
N VAL A 174 7.14 -12.11 3.52
CA VAL A 174 7.81 -13.10 4.37
C VAL A 174 7.13 -13.21 5.75
N ALA A 175 6.65 -12.10 6.33
CA ALA A 175 5.90 -12.11 7.59
C ALA A 175 4.52 -12.79 7.47
N LYS A 176 3.90 -12.74 6.28
CA LYS A 176 2.64 -13.45 5.96
C LYS A 176 2.85 -14.89 5.48
N GLY A 177 4.07 -15.41 5.55
CA GLY A 177 4.40 -16.76 5.08
C GLY A 177 4.33 -16.92 3.56
N ARG A 178 4.30 -15.83 2.79
CA ARG A 178 4.25 -15.87 1.32
C ARG A 178 5.65 -15.89 0.72
N GLY A 179 6.40 -16.96 1.03
CA GLY A 179 7.79 -17.12 0.61
C GLY A 179 7.95 -17.08 -0.91
N ARG A 180 7.11 -17.82 -1.65
CA ARG A 180 7.13 -17.84 -3.12
C ARG A 180 6.86 -16.46 -3.73
N ALA A 181 5.86 -15.73 -3.23
CA ALA A 181 5.59 -14.37 -3.69
C ALA A 181 6.75 -13.41 -3.39
N ALA A 182 7.37 -13.53 -2.22
CA ALA A 182 8.56 -12.74 -1.87
C ALA A 182 9.75 -13.06 -2.79
N TRP A 183 9.98 -14.34 -3.09
CA TRP A 183 10.99 -14.76 -4.07
C TRP A 183 10.72 -14.17 -5.45
N ARG A 184 9.48 -14.22 -5.94
CA ARG A 184 9.09 -13.65 -7.23
C ARG A 184 9.39 -12.15 -7.33
N VAL A 185 9.13 -11.42 -6.24
CA VAL A 185 9.47 -9.99 -6.16
C VAL A 185 10.99 -9.77 -6.19
N TYR A 186 11.75 -10.54 -5.40
CA TYR A 186 13.21 -10.46 -5.38
C TYR A 186 13.82 -10.78 -6.75
N GLU A 187 13.39 -11.90 -7.34
CA GLU A 187 13.87 -12.38 -8.64
C GLU A 187 13.55 -11.38 -9.76
N ALA A 188 12.34 -10.80 -9.76
CA ALA A 188 11.96 -9.81 -10.76
C ALA A 188 12.71 -8.48 -10.60
N ALA A 189 12.89 -7.99 -9.37
CA ALA A 189 13.50 -6.69 -9.12
C ALA A 189 15.03 -6.73 -9.17
N VAL A 190 15.65 -7.68 -8.47
CA VAL A 190 17.10 -7.74 -8.28
C VAL A 190 17.75 -8.55 -9.39
N ARG A 191 17.36 -9.82 -9.57
CA ARG A 191 18.04 -10.73 -10.51
C ARG A 191 17.77 -10.39 -11.97
N ARG A 192 16.51 -10.13 -12.33
CA ARG A 192 16.11 -9.78 -13.70
C ARG A 192 16.12 -8.28 -13.97
N GLY A 193 15.70 -7.49 -12.98
CA GLY A 193 15.63 -6.03 -13.09
C GLY A 193 16.98 -5.34 -12.94
N GLY A 194 17.97 -6.02 -12.34
CA GLY A 194 19.30 -5.44 -12.10
C GLY A 194 19.27 -4.27 -11.12
N LEU A 195 18.28 -4.22 -10.23
CA LEU A 195 18.18 -3.17 -9.21
C LEU A 195 19.35 -3.31 -8.22
N ASP A 196 20.12 -2.24 -8.04
CA ASP A 196 21.18 -2.22 -7.04
C ASP A 196 20.56 -2.17 -5.64
N VAL A 197 20.89 -3.17 -4.82
CA VAL A 197 20.34 -3.32 -3.47
C VAL A 197 21.46 -3.47 -2.47
N ASP A 198 21.17 -3.06 -1.23
CA ASP A 198 22.12 -3.17 -0.13
C ASP A 198 22.19 -4.59 0.47
N GLU A 199 23.23 -4.80 1.28
CA GLU A 199 23.44 -6.01 2.09
C GLU A 199 22.18 -6.43 2.89
N TYR A 200 21.38 -5.45 3.33
CA TYR A 200 20.20 -5.70 4.16
C TYR A 200 19.11 -6.42 3.37
N VAL A 201 18.89 -6.09 2.09
CA VAL A 201 17.92 -6.79 1.23
C VAL A 201 18.26 -8.27 1.11
N TYR A 202 19.52 -8.59 0.80
CA TYR A 202 19.95 -9.99 0.67
C TYR A 202 19.74 -10.76 1.97
N ARG A 203 20.20 -10.22 3.10
CA ARG A 203 20.08 -10.87 4.41
C ARG A 203 18.63 -11.11 4.82
N VAL A 204 17.77 -10.11 4.63
CA VAL A 204 16.35 -10.23 4.94
C VAL A 204 15.69 -11.30 4.09
N THR A 205 16.01 -11.35 2.80
CA THR A 205 15.40 -12.29 1.85
C THR A 205 15.90 -13.71 2.10
N ALA A 206 17.21 -13.95 2.17
CA ALA A 206 17.79 -15.27 2.44
C ALA A 206 17.28 -15.86 3.77
N ARG A 207 17.29 -15.06 4.85
CA ARG A 207 16.76 -15.50 6.15
C ARG A 207 15.25 -15.77 6.09
N GLY A 208 14.52 -14.97 5.31
CA GLY A 208 13.09 -15.14 5.08
C GLY A 208 12.78 -16.47 4.39
N MET A 209 13.49 -16.77 3.29
CA MET A 209 13.32 -18.00 2.51
C MET A 209 13.61 -19.24 3.34
N ARG A 210 14.76 -19.30 4.04
CA ARG A 210 15.08 -20.42 4.94
C ARG A 210 14.02 -20.68 5.99
N ARG A 211 13.53 -19.62 6.63
CA ARG A 211 12.51 -19.74 7.69
C ARG A 211 11.21 -20.34 7.15
N LEU A 212 10.94 -20.17 5.86
CA LEU A 212 9.75 -20.68 5.19
C LEU A 212 9.99 -22.02 4.46
N GLY A 213 11.18 -22.62 4.61
CA GLY A 213 11.53 -23.91 3.99
C GLY A 213 11.86 -23.82 2.49
N LEU A 214 12.21 -22.63 2.01
CA LEU A 214 12.65 -22.36 0.63
C LEU A 214 14.18 -22.32 0.59
N ASP A 215 14.82 -23.47 0.82
CA ASP A 215 16.27 -23.56 1.00
C ASP A 215 17.05 -23.35 -0.30
N GLU A 216 16.48 -23.76 -1.44
CA GLU A 216 17.08 -23.55 -2.77
C GLU A 216 17.12 -22.05 -3.10
N GLU A 217 15.98 -21.37 -2.96
CA GLU A 217 15.88 -19.93 -3.18
C GLU A 217 16.76 -19.15 -2.17
N ALA A 218 16.84 -19.62 -0.92
CA ALA A 218 17.75 -19.01 0.05
C ALA A 218 19.21 -19.10 -0.38
N ALA A 219 19.65 -20.25 -0.90
CA ALA A 219 21.01 -20.44 -1.38
C ALA A 219 21.32 -19.54 -2.60
N GLU A 220 20.34 -19.31 -3.48
CA GLU A 220 20.50 -18.36 -4.58
C GLU A 220 20.72 -16.93 -4.07
N VAL A 221 19.92 -16.45 -3.11
CA VAL A 221 20.12 -15.09 -2.53
C VAL A 221 21.50 -14.96 -1.88
N GLU A 222 22.02 -16.02 -1.28
CA GLU A 222 23.36 -15.99 -0.67
C GLU A 222 24.49 -16.02 -1.67
N ALA A 223 24.31 -16.70 -2.80
CA ALA A 223 25.23 -16.60 -3.92
C ALA A 223 25.27 -15.16 -4.46
N ASP A 224 24.11 -14.51 -4.60
CA ASP A 224 24.01 -13.11 -5.03
C ASP A 224 24.70 -12.16 -4.04
N LEU A 225 24.51 -12.39 -2.73
CA LEU A 225 25.21 -11.63 -1.69
C LEU A 225 26.73 -11.80 -1.79
N ALA A 226 27.22 -13.02 -2.00
CA ALA A 226 28.66 -13.28 -2.12
C ALA A 226 29.27 -12.60 -3.36
N GLU A 227 28.54 -12.58 -4.47
CA GLU A 227 28.94 -11.85 -5.69
C GLU A 227 28.98 -10.33 -5.45
N TRP A 228 27.97 -9.78 -4.79
CA TRP A 228 27.91 -8.37 -4.42
C TRP A 228 29.05 -7.98 -3.45
N GLU A 229 29.32 -8.80 -2.43
CA GLU A 229 30.42 -8.58 -1.48
C GLU A 229 31.79 -8.60 -2.20
N ALA A 230 32.00 -9.52 -3.13
CA ALA A 230 33.21 -9.58 -3.94
C ALA A 230 33.40 -8.34 -4.84
N THR A 231 32.31 -7.74 -5.29
CA THR A 231 32.32 -6.52 -6.12
C THR A 231 32.68 -5.27 -5.29
N ILE A 232 32.15 -5.16 -4.06
CA ILE A 232 32.37 -3.98 -3.20
C ILE A 232 33.69 -4.06 -2.43
N SER A 233 34.11 -5.26 -2.04
CA SER A 233 35.38 -5.49 -1.36
C SER A 233 36.17 -6.55 -2.12
N PRO A 234 36.91 -6.14 -3.17
CA PRO A 234 37.77 -7.06 -3.89
C PRO A 234 38.72 -7.74 -2.91
N PRO A 235 38.94 -9.06 -3.02
CA PRO A 235 39.93 -9.77 -2.22
C PRO A 235 41.25 -8.99 -2.19
N ALA A 236 41.89 -8.91 -1.01
CA ALA A 236 43.15 -8.16 -0.85
C ALA A 236 44.24 -8.59 -1.86
N ARG A 237 44.16 -9.83 -2.39
CA ARG A 237 45.04 -10.33 -3.45
C ARG A 237 44.87 -9.57 -4.77
N ASP A 238 43.64 -9.26 -5.15
CA ASP A 238 43.33 -8.58 -6.41
C ASP A 238 43.80 -7.13 -6.36
N VAL A 239 43.66 -6.48 -5.21
CA VAL A 239 44.22 -5.14 -4.95
C VAL A 239 45.75 -5.15 -5.05
N LEU A 240 46.41 -6.16 -4.47
CA LEU A 240 47.87 -6.28 -4.52
C LEU A 240 48.39 -6.59 -5.93
N ASP A 241 47.68 -7.41 -6.70
CA ASP A 241 48.06 -7.72 -8.07
C ASP A 241 47.82 -6.53 -9.02
N GLU A 242 46.77 -5.74 -8.80
CA GLU A 242 46.59 -4.44 -9.47
C GLU A 242 47.72 -3.45 -9.14
N MET A 243 48.08 -3.33 -7.86
CA MET A 243 49.19 -2.47 -7.43
C MET A 243 50.50 -2.91 -8.09
N ARG A 244 50.79 -4.21 -8.10
CA ARG A 244 51.98 -4.78 -8.74
C ARG A 244 51.97 -4.58 -10.26
N ALA A 245 50.80 -4.65 -10.91
CA ALA A 245 50.67 -4.37 -12.33
C ALA A 245 50.92 -2.88 -12.66
N ARG A 246 50.43 -1.96 -11.81
CA ARG A 246 50.69 -0.52 -11.92
C ARG A 246 52.17 -0.17 -11.68
N GLU A 247 52.84 -0.86 -10.78
CA GLU A 247 54.29 -0.70 -10.57
C GLU A 247 55.11 -1.18 -11.77
N LYS A 248 54.73 -2.32 -12.38
CA LYS A 248 55.36 -2.84 -13.60
C LYS A 248 55.16 -1.92 -14.80
N SER A 249 53.99 -1.31 -14.95
CA SER A 249 53.73 -0.35 -16.02
C SER A 249 54.50 0.96 -15.81
N LYS A 250 54.59 1.45 -14.57
CA LYS A 250 55.36 2.65 -14.20
C LYS A 250 56.86 2.48 -14.44
N THR A 251 57.41 1.33 -14.07
CA THR A 251 58.84 0.99 -14.30
C THR A 251 59.15 0.82 -15.80
N LYS A 252 58.23 0.22 -16.57
CA LYS A 252 58.38 0.12 -18.04
C LYS A 252 58.34 1.50 -18.71
N ALA A 253 57.44 2.38 -18.27
CA ALA A 253 57.33 3.75 -18.79
C ALA A 253 58.56 4.60 -18.45
N SER A 254 59.12 4.47 -17.24
CA SER A 254 60.36 5.17 -16.89
C SER A 254 61.57 4.67 -17.69
N ALA A 255 61.66 3.36 -17.93
CA ALA A 255 62.74 2.77 -18.73
C ALA A 255 62.70 3.22 -20.20
N SER A 256 61.51 3.36 -20.80
CA SER A 256 61.36 3.90 -22.15
C SER A 256 61.73 5.38 -22.24
N ALA A 257 61.41 6.19 -21.22
CA ALA A 257 61.73 7.61 -21.19
C ALA A 257 63.25 7.86 -21.04
N SER A 258 63.95 7.04 -20.25
CA SER A 258 65.41 7.12 -20.13
C SER A 258 66.13 6.71 -21.41
N ALA A 259 65.62 5.70 -22.14
CA ALA A 259 66.22 5.24 -23.39
C ALA A 259 66.13 6.29 -24.52
N SER A 260 65.03 7.05 -24.57
CA SER A 260 64.86 8.16 -25.52
C SER A 260 65.75 9.37 -25.21
N ALA A 261 66.07 9.62 -23.94
CA ALA A 261 66.91 10.75 -23.54
C ALA A 261 68.42 10.51 -23.81
N SER A 262 68.86 9.25 -23.86
CA SER A 262 70.25 8.88 -24.19
C SER A 262 70.53 8.74 -25.69
N ALA A 263 69.52 8.90 -26.54
CA ALA A 263 69.63 8.80 -28.00
C ALA A 263 69.54 10.16 -28.72
N SER A 264 69.58 11.28 -27.96
CA SER A 264 69.65 12.66 -28.47
C SER A 264 71.02 13.27 -28.23
#